data_AF-A0A7C9GJV9-F1
#
_entry.id   AF-A0A7C9GJV9-F1
#
_cell.length_a   1.000
_cell.length_b   1.000
_cell.length_c   1.000
_cell.angle_alpha   90.00
_cell.angle_beta   90.00
_cell.angle_gamma   90.00
#
_symmetry.space_group_name_H-M   'P 1'
#
loop_
_entity.id
_entity.type
_entity.pdbx_description
1 polymer ?
#
loop_
_entity_poly.entity_id
_entity_poly.type
_entity_poly.pdbx_seq_one_letter_code
_entity_poly.pdbx_strand_id
1 'polypeptide(L)' 'MKYDIYAQSKILAIFMKDNGMLNISQDITSSIEYSSTATEILMKIRFILKKIDMNDKRFSVDEINLIKEILNEINKNLK' A
#
# COMPACT_ATOMS: atom_id res chain seq x y z
N MET A 1 -1.51 19.64 -4.25
CA MET A 1 -2.55 18.71 -3.74
C MET A 1 -1.78 17.64 -2.97
N LYS A 2 -1.84 17.68 -1.64
CA LYS A 2 -1.07 16.80 -0.74
C LYS A 2 -1.42 15.34 -1.10
N TYR A 3 -0.41 14.50 -1.28
CA TYR A 3 -0.55 13.11 -1.74
C TYR A 3 -1.73 12.39 -1.06
N ASP A 4 -2.69 11.93 -1.87
CA ASP A 4 -3.80 11.12 -1.36
C ASP A 4 -3.30 9.68 -1.19
N ILE A 5 -3.04 9.30 0.06
CA ILE A 5 -2.57 7.96 0.45
C ILE A 5 -3.47 6.88 -0.14
N TYR A 6 -4.80 7.11 -0.24
CA TYR A 6 -5.73 6.14 -0.78
C TYR A 6 -5.58 5.98 -2.29
N ALA A 7 -5.41 7.10 -3.01
CA ALA A 7 -5.14 7.05 -4.45
C ALA A 7 -3.80 6.34 -4.75
N GLN A 8 -2.75 6.66 -4.00
CA GLN A 8 -1.46 5.97 -4.12
C GLN A 8 -1.54 4.49 -3.78
N SER A 9 -2.31 4.13 -2.74
CA SER A 9 -2.51 2.74 -2.35
C SER A 9 -3.28 1.95 -3.42
N LYS A 10 -4.24 2.58 -4.11
CA LYS A 10 -4.93 1.97 -5.26
C LYS A 10 -3.99 1.74 -6.44
N ILE A 11 -3.11 2.70 -6.75
CA ILE A 11 -2.07 2.53 -7.77
C ILE A 11 -1.16 1.36 -7.38
N LEU A 12 -0.73 1.29 -6.12
CA LEU A 12 0.06 0.17 -5.64
C LEU A 12 -0.66 -1.18 -5.77
N ALA A 13 -1.96 -1.23 -5.49
CA ALA A 13 -2.74 -2.45 -5.67
C ALA A 13 -2.75 -2.94 -7.14
N ILE A 14 -2.77 -2.02 -8.11
CA ILE A 14 -2.64 -2.36 -9.54
C ILE A 14 -1.25 -2.96 -9.81
N PHE A 15 -0.18 -2.34 -9.34
CA PHE A 15 1.18 -2.86 -9.51
C PHE A 15 1.37 -4.24 -8.86
N MET A 16 0.80 -4.46 -7.68
CA MET A 16 0.82 -5.77 -7.03
C MET A 16 0.12 -6.83 -7.89
N LYS A 17 -1.01 -6.46 -8.51
CA LYS A 17 -1.73 -7.36 -9.42
C LYS A 17 -0.88 -7.71 -10.65
N ASP A 18 -0.27 -6.70 -11.27
CA ASP A 18 0.54 -6.86 -12.49
C ASP A 18 1.80 -7.70 -12.24
N ASN A 19 2.36 -7.63 -11.02
CA ASN A 19 3.48 -8.47 -10.56
C ASN A 19 3.07 -9.87 -10.07
N GLY A 20 1.82 -10.28 -10.30
CA GLY A 20 1.28 -11.60 -9.91
C GLY A 20 1.01 -11.75 -8.42
N MET A 21 1.03 -10.66 -7.64
CA MET A 21 0.74 -10.64 -6.21
C MET A 21 -0.74 -10.34 -5.94
N LEU A 22 -1.62 -11.17 -6.50
CA LEU A 22 -3.09 -10.98 -6.43
C LEU A 22 -3.61 -10.84 -5.00
N ASN A 23 -3.08 -11.63 -4.05
CA ASN A 23 -3.50 -11.56 -2.65
C ASN A 23 -3.19 -10.18 -2.03
N ILE A 24 -2.00 -9.63 -2.28
CA ILE A 24 -1.62 -8.31 -1.76
C ILE A 24 -2.48 -7.22 -2.40
N SER A 25 -2.71 -7.31 -3.72
CA SER A 25 -3.61 -6.39 -4.44
C SER A 25 -5.01 -6.38 -3.82
N GLN A 26 -5.59 -7.56 -3.60
CA GLN A 26 -6.91 -7.71 -2.98
C GLN A 26 -6.94 -7.21 -1.54
N ASP A 27 -5.91 -7.50 -0.75
CA ASP A 27 -5.81 -7.05 0.65
C ASP A 27 -5.77 -5.52 0.74
N ILE A 28 -5.03 -4.84 -0.14
CA ILE A 28 -4.97 -3.38 -0.20
C ILE A 28 -6.33 -2.80 -0.59
N THR A 29 -6.92 -3.29 -1.69
CA THR A 29 -8.23 -2.83 -2.17
C THR A 29 -9.32 -3.04 -1.12
N SER A 30 -9.38 -4.22 -0.53
CA SER A 30 -10.36 -4.56 0.52
C SER A 30 -10.18 -3.71 1.77
N SER A 31 -8.94 -3.39 2.13
CA SER A 31 -8.66 -2.48 3.25
C SER A 31 -9.26 -1.10 3.01
N ILE A 32 -9.23 -0.60 1.79
CA ILE A 32 -9.78 0.72 1.43
C ILE A 32 -11.31 0.67 1.33
N GLU A 33 -11.86 -0.36 0.70
CA GLU A 33 -13.30 -0.43 0.38
C GLU A 33 -14.18 -0.86 1.56
N TYR A 34 -13.64 -1.68 2.46
CA TYR A 34 -14.45 -2.36 3.49
C TYR A 34 -14.04 -2.06 4.93
N SER A 35 -13.16 -1.09 5.17
CA SER A 35 -12.85 -0.65 6.54
C SER A 35 -13.80 0.46 6.99
N SER A 36 -14.09 0.47 8.30
CA SER A 36 -15.09 1.37 8.88
C SER A 36 -14.54 2.78 9.17
N THR A 37 -13.22 2.93 9.27
CA THR A 37 -12.58 4.21 9.61
C THR A 37 -11.29 4.43 8.81
N ALA A 38 -10.93 5.71 8.62
CA ALA A 38 -9.65 6.09 8.02
C ALA A 38 -8.44 5.46 8.74
N THR A 39 -8.45 5.47 10.08
CA THR A 39 -7.40 4.86 10.91
C THR A 39 -7.26 3.37 10.65
N GLU A 40 -8.39 2.65 10.57
CA GLU A 40 -8.39 1.21 10.27
C GLU A 40 -7.79 0.92 8.89
N ILE A 41 -8.16 1.70 7.86
CA ILE A 41 -7.56 1.61 6.51
C ILE A 41 -6.05 1.73 6.61
N LEU A 42 -5.55 2.80 7.24
CA LEU A 42 -4.12 3.08 7.34
C LEU A 42 -3.38 1.97 8.10
N MET A 43 -3.96 1.45 9.19
CA MET A 43 -3.36 0.36 9.96
C MET A 43 -3.24 -0.93 9.15
N LYS A 44 -4.30 -1.32 8.42
CA LYS A 44 -4.29 -2.52 7.57
C LYS A 44 -3.29 -2.39 6.43
N ILE A 45 -3.31 -1.26 5.71
CA ILE A 45 -2.34 -1.01 4.64
C ILE A 45 -0.91 -1.07 5.19
N ARG A 46 -0.61 -0.40 6.32
CA ARG A 46 0.71 -0.49 6.96
C ARG A 46 1.12 -1.92 7.26
N PHE A 47 0.19 -2.73 7.77
CA PHE A 47 0.46 -4.13 8.10
C PHE A 47 0.77 -4.96 6.85
N ILE A 48 0.03 -4.78 5.77
CA ILE A 48 0.26 -5.44 4.48
C ILE A 48 1.63 -5.04 3.92
N LEU A 49 1.92 -3.74 3.84
CA LEU A 49 3.15 -3.23 3.24
C LEU A 49 4.42 -3.63 4.00
N LYS A 50 4.34 -3.78 5.33
CA LYS A 50 5.46 -4.27 6.15
C LYS A 50 5.82 -5.74 5.88
N LYS A 51 4.96 -6.51 5.23
CA LYS A 51 5.21 -7.92 4.88
C LYS A 51 5.86 -8.09 3.51
N ILE A 52 5.93 -7.02 2.72
CA ILE A 52 6.51 -7.09 1.37
C ILE A 52 8.03 -7.18 1.49
N ASP A 53 8.60 -8.18 0.82
CA ASP A 53 10.05 -8.26 0.64
C ASP A 53 10.49 -7.24 -0.43
N MET A 54 11.13 -6.15 0.02
CA MET A 54 11.59 -5.07 -0.86
C MET A 54 12.75 -5.49 -1.77
N ASN A 55 13.34 -6.67 -1.56
CA ASN A 55 14.39 -7.22 -2.43
C ASN A 55 13.83 -8.18 -3.49
N ASP A 56 12.51 -8.38 -3.53
CA ASP A 56 11.87 -9.20 -4.54
C ASP A 56 12.13 -8.63 -5.95
N LYS A 57 12.72 -9.46 -6.82
CA LYS A 57 13.13 -9.06 -8.18
C LYS A 57 11.96 -8.67 -9.08
N ARG A 58 10.72 -8.95 -8.68
CA ARG A 58 9.52 -8.53 -9.40
C ARG A 58 9.31 -7.02 -9.33
N PHE A 59 9.85 -6.35 -8.31
CA PHE A 59 9.67 -4.91 -8.16
C PHE A 59 10.74 -4.10 -8.89
N SER A 60 10.28 -3.06 -9.56
CA SER A 60 11.07 -1.93 -10.02
C SER A 60 11.44 -0.99 -8.87
N VAL A 61 12.43 -0.13 -9.12
CA VAL A 61 12.84 0.91 -8.17
C VAL A 61 11.70 1.86 -7.83
N ASP A 62 10.87 2.20 -8.82
CA ASP A 62 9.75 3.13 -8.65
C ASP A 62 8.64 2.52 -7.78
N GLU A 63 8.35 1.23 -7.94
CA GLU A 63 7.39 0.52 -7.08
C GLU A 63 7.87 0.44 -5.63
N ILE A 64 9.16 0.15 -5.41
CA ILE A 64 9.76 0.15 -4.06
C ILE A 64 9.68 1.54 -3.44
N ASN A 65 9.94 2.59 -4.21
CA ASN A 65 9.84 3.97 -3.74
C ASN A 65 8.40 4.32 -3.37
N LEU A 66 7.41 3.94 -4.18
CA LEU A 66 6.00 4.13 -3.87
C LEU A 66 5.59 3.45 -2.55
N ILE A 67 6.04 2.21 -2.33
CA ILE A 67 5.74 1.50 -1.07
C ILE A 67 6.34 2.26 0.13
N LYS A 68 7.57 2.75 0.01
CA LYS A 68 8.24 3.53 1.07
C LYS A 68 7.54 4.85 1.34
N GLU A 69 7.10 5.55 0.29
CA GLU A 69 6.35 6.80 0.40
C GLU A 69 5.04 6.58 1.16
N ILE A 70 4.23 5.60 0.74
CA ILE A 70 2.96 5.26 1.41
C ILE A 70 3.21 4.89 2.87
N LEU A 71 4.21 4.03 3.16
CA LEU A 71 4.55 3.67 4.54
C LEU A 71 4.94 4.88 5.39
N ASN A 72 5.74 5.80 4.84
CA ASN A 72 6.16 7.01 5.53
C ASN A 72 4.97 7.93 5.82
N GLU A 73 4.09 8.13 4.84
CA GLU A 73 2.90 8.95 5.03
C GLU A 73 1.94 8.34 6.06
N ILE A 74 1.69 7.03 5.99
CA ILE A 74 0.89 6.35 7.01
C ILE A 74 1.50 6.52 8.40
N ASN A 75 2.82 6.35 8.54
CA ASN A 75 3.50 6.51 9.82
C ASN A 75 3.43 7.95 10.35
N LYS A 76 3.33 8.97 9.48
CA LYS A 76 3.11 10.36 9.91
C LYS A 76 1.68 10.61 10.39
N ASN A 77 0.69 9.95 9.78
CA ASN A 77 -0.73 10.11 10.13
C ASN A 77 -1.17 9.28 11.35
N LEU A 78 -0.43 8.21 11.69
CA LEU A 78 -0.69 7.35 12.85
C LEU A 78 0.20 7.68 14.07
N LYS A 79 0.94 8.79 14.04
CA LYS A 79 1.67 9.33 15.21
C LYS A 79 0.72 10.11 16.09
#